data_AF-A0A5Q2RKF5-F1
#
_entry.id   AF-A0A5Q2RKF5-F1
#
_cell.length_a   1.000
_cell.length_b   1.000
_cell.length_c   1.000
_cell.angle_alpha   90.00
_cell.angle_beta   90.00
_cell.angle_gamma   90.00
#
_symmetry.space_group_name_H-M   'P 1'
#
loop_
_entity.id
_entity.type
_entity.pdbx_description
1 polymer ?
#
loop_
_entity_poly.entity_id
_entity_poly.type
_entity_poly.pdbx_seq_one_letter_code
_entity_poly.pdbx_strand_id
1 'polypeptide(L)'
;MASVHEDGRRANKVWLGLFGAVVLVAIVVVLVLLFGGDDGDDDAASTTTSEVVETTTTTEATTTTEATTTTSAATPAGVTDQEAASIVWPDPEGSITYDDPIDAAAGYAEELVGFTDPLYGELMEGDSRSGEVEVRAVEDGPATIVLVRQMSDEAWYVLGSVTESIELDDPVAGTAIDDPLQLSGRARAFEGTVQVAVFERGATEPLGEGFVTGSGSEELGPFEGEVSWENPGGGWGAVVLYTLGGEDGVVWEAVSVPVGFIGGD
;
A
#
# COMPACT_ATOMS: atom_id res chain seq x y z
N MET A 1 52.33 43.06 22.22
CA MET A 1 51.25 43.95 21.73
C MET A 1 50.14 43.05 21.25
N ALA A 2 49.07 42.95 22.03
CA ALA A 2 47.86 42.18 21.75
C ALA A 2 46.72 43.17 21.50
N SER A 3 45.93 42.92 20.47
CA SER A 3 44.51 43.30 20.38
C SER A 3 44.02 42.88 18.99
N VAL A 4 43.11 41.90 18.92
CA VAL A 4 41.78 42.08 18.34
C VAL A 4 40.87 41.08 19.07
N HIS A 5 39.80 41.62 19.65
CA HIS A 5 38.68 40.91 20.26
C HIS A 5 37.40 41.39 19.55
N GLU A 6 36.36 40.58 19.68
CA GLU A 6 34.92 40.88 19.52
C GLU A 6 34.23 40.53 18.18
N ASP A 7 33.51 39.41 18.27
CA ASP A 7 32.05 39.29 18.14
C ASP A 7 31.35 39.62 16.81
N GLY A 8 31.07 38.57 16.04
CA GLY A 8 30.00 38.53 15.04
C GLY A 8 28.79 37.74 15.56
N ARG A 9 27.84 38.45 16.19
CA ARG A 9 26.55 37.92 16.67
C ARG A 9 25.57 37.71 15.50
N ARG A 10 24.82 36.61 15.58
CA ARG A 10 23.76 36.11 14.67
C ARG A 10 22.69 37.14 14.29
N ALA A 11 22.15 37.05 13.05
CA ALA A 11 20.78 37.47 12.72
C ALA A 11 20.22 36.78 11.46
N ASN A 12 19.30 35.84 11.71
CA ASN A 12 18.15 35.31 10.95
C ASN A 12 17.87 35.86 9.54
N LYS A 13 17.67 34.93 8.59
CA LYS A 13 16.65 35.06 7.54
C LYS A 13 15.91 33.74 7.33
N VAL A 14 14.71 33.71 7.90
CA VAL A 14 13.58 32.85 7.48
C VAL A 14 13.27 33.18 6.02
N TRP A 15 13.18 32.15 5.17
CA TRP A 15 12.41 32.24 3.93
C TRP A 15 11.66 30.92 3.73
N LEU A 16 10.40 30.96 4.13
CA LEU A 16 9.34 30.02 3.78
C LEU A 16 8.69 30.57 2.50
N GLY A 17 8.46 29.75 1.48
CA GLY A 17 7.58 30.14 0.38
C GLY A 17 7.68 29.34 -0.92
N LEU A 18 6.83 28.32 -1.03
CA LEU A 18 5.98 27.98 -2.18
C LEU A 18 6.63 27.62 -3.54
N PHE A 19 6.77 26.32 -3.79
CA PHE A 19 6.65 25.64 -5.08
C PHE A 19 6.24 24.19 -4.77
N GLY A 20 5.25 23.53 -5.37
CA GLY A 20 4.28 23.86 -6.39
C GLY A 20 3.42 22.60 -6.52
N ALA A 21 2.12 22.72 -6.26
CA ALA A 21 1.16 21.64 -6.47
C ALA A 21 0.84 21.50 -7.98
N VAL A 22 0.48 20.27 -8.36
CA VAL A 22 -0.26 19.87 -9.57
C VAL A 22 0.58 19.49 -10.80
N VAL A 23 0.18 18.37 -11.43
CA VAL A 23 0.58 17.70 -12.70
C VAL A 23 1.33 16.38 -12.39
N LEU A 24 0.82 15.16 -12.62
CA LEU A 24 -0.21 14.68 -13.54
C LEU A 24 -0.72 13.28 -13.09
N VAL A 25 -1.92 13.21 -12.51
CA VAL A 25 -2.75 11.99 -12.52
C VAL A 25 -3.50 12.00 -13.84
N ALA A 26 -3.09 11.17 -14.79
CA ALA A 26 -3.87 10.90 -15.98
C ALA A 26 -3.74 9.44 -16.41
N ILE A 27 -4.92 8.87 -16.69
CA ILE A 27 -5.20 7.61 -17.39
C ILE A 27 -5.52 6.42 -16.48
N VAL A 28 -6.76 6.41 -15.94
CA VAL A 28 -7.64 5.20 -15.94
C VAL A 28 -9.16 5.57 -16.01
N VAL A 29 -9.59 6.77 -15.61
CA VAL A 29 -11.04 7.07 -15.41
C VAL A 29 -11.87 7.33 -16.70
N VAL A 30 -11.38 7.01 -17.91
CA VAL A 30 -12.08 7.40 -19.17
C VAL A 30 -12.94 6.29 -19.80
N LEU A 31 -13.13 5.10 -19.22
CA LEU A 31 -13.80 4.01 -19.97
C LEU A 31 -14.99 3.26 -19.34
N VAL A 32 -15.68 3.78 -18.31
CA VAL A 32 -16.84 3.02 -17.75
C VAL A 32 -18.17 3.77 -17.61
N LEU A 33 -18.27 5.10 -17.78
CA LEU A 33 -19.58 5.79 -17.59
C LEU A 33 -20.10 6.50 -18.84
N LEU A 34 -20.06 5.80 -19.97
CA LEU A 34 -20.99 6.05 -21.08
C LEU A 34 -22.03 4.94 -21.05
N PHE A 35 -23.18 5.13 -20.38
CA PHE A 35 -24.53 4.69 -20.79
C PHE A 35 -25.58 4.95 -19.67
N GLY A 36 -26.53 5.85 -19.95
CA GLY A 36 -27.80 6.12 -19.22
C GLY A 36 -27.74 7.35 -18.29
N GLY A 37 -28.34 8.52 -18.56
CA GLY A 37 -29.70 8.84 -19.06
C GLY A 37 -30.71 8.69 -17.89
N ASP A 38 -31.57 9.61 -17.47
CA ASP A 38 -32.09 10.90 -17.95
C ASP A 38 -32.97 11.52 -16.82
N ASP A 39 -33.28 12.81 -16.93
CA ASP A 39 -34.40 13.59 -16.37
C ASP A 39 -34.61 13.88 -14.86
N GLY A 40 -34.88 15.17 -14.58
CA GLY A 40 -36.15 15.54 -13.92
C GLY A 40 -36.14 16.42 -12.66
N ASP A 41 -35.97 17.73 -12.88
CA ASP A 41 -36.57 18.92 -12.23
C ASP A 41 -37.29 18.91 -10.85
N ASP A 42 -37.07 20.07 -10.19
CA ASP A 42 -38.02 20.97 -9.53
C ASP A 42 -38.15 21.09 -7.99
N ASP A 43 -37.88 22.34 -7.58
CA ASP A 43 -38.17 23.07 -6.36
C ASP A 43 -39.64 22.99 -5.86
N ALA A 44 -39.83 23.15 -4.55
CA ALA A 44 -40.45 24.36 -3.97
C ALA A 44 -41.13 24.11 -2.60
N ALA A 45 -40.91 25.10 -1.74
CA ALA A 45 -41.42 25.28 -0.38
C ALA A 45 -42.95 25.51 -0.29
N SER A 46 -43.54 25.28 0.89
CA SER A 46 -44.22 26.34 1.68
C SER A 46 -45.10 25.86 2.85
N THR A 47 -44.89 26.56 3.98
CA THR A 47 -45.89 27.26 4.82
C THR A 47 -46.79 26.48 5.81
N THR A 48 -46.42 26.68 7.09
CA THR A 48 -47.20 27.01 8.31
C THR A 48 -48.73 27.02 8.27
N THR A 49 -49.34 26.36 9.27
CA THR A 49 -50.57 26.83 9.95
C THR A 49 -50.65 26.25 11.38
N SER A 50 -50.97 27.14 12.33
CA SER A 50 -51.22 26.88 13.76
C SER A 50 -52.71 26.58 14.03
N GLU A 51 -53.02 25.97 15.18
CA GLU A 51 -54.20 26.15 16.09
C GLU A 51 -54.50 24.79 16.81
N VAL A 52 -54.16 24.53 18.08
CA VAL A 52 -54.73 24.92 19.43
C VAL A 52 -55.64 23.83 20.06
N VAL A 53 -55.19 23.38 21.25
CA VAL A 53 -55.78 22.61 22.40
C VAL A 53 -56.70 21.40 22.19
N GLU A 54 -56.42 20.30 22.89
CA GLU A 54 -57.04 19.95 24.18
C GLU A 54 -56.38 18.70 24.83
N THR A 55 -56.37 18.72 26.17
CA THR A 55 -55.77 17.73 27.08
C THR A 55 -56.64 16.49 27.20
N THR A 56 -56.10 15.29 26.93
CA THR A 56 -56.56 14.04 27.57
C THR A 56 -55.38 13.12 27.86
N THR A 57 -55.18 12.84 29.15
CA THR A 57 -54.25 11.81 29.62
C THR A 57 -54.93 10.46 29.45
N THR A 58 -54.47 9.69 28.46
CA THR A 58 -54.79 8.26 28.32
C THR A 58 -53.47 7.51 28.21
N THR A 59 -53.18 6.70 29.23
CA THR A 59 -52.10 5.71 29.23
C THR A 59 -52.49 4.59 28.27
N GLU A 60 -52.08 4.69 27.00
CA GLU A 60 -52.04 3.55 26.09
C GLU A 60 -50.71 2.82 26.29
N ALA A 61 -50.80 1.54 26.62
CA ALA A 61 -49.66 0.64 26.59
C ALA A 61 -49.23 0.45 25.14
N THR A 62 -48.16 1.12 24.73
CA THR A 62 -47.44 0.80 23.50
C THR A 62 -46.86 -0.60 23.64
N THR A 63 -47.53 -1.58 23.04
CA THR A 63 -46.89 -2.85 22.73
C THR A 63 -45.93 -2.57 21.58
N THR A 64 -44.67 -2.30 21.93
CA THR A 64 -43.56 -2.28 20.97
C THR A 64 -43.44 -3.68 20.39
N THR A 65 -43.98 -3.87 19.18
CA THR A 65 -43.58 -4.99 18.33
C THR A 65 -42.18 -4.68 17.84
N GLU A 66 -41.16 -5.22 18.52
CA GLU A 66 -39.80 -5.24 17.99
C GLU A 66 -39.84 -6.05 16.68
N ALA A 67 -39.72 -5.34 15.55
CA ALA A 67 -39.44 -5.98 14.29
C ALA A 67 -38.07 -6.65 14.43
N THR A 68 -38.08 -7.98 14.53
CA THR A 68 -36.86 -8.78 14.56
C THR A 68 -36.31 -8.78 13.14
N THR A 69 -35.49 -7.79 12.81
CA THR A 69 -34.72 -7.78 11.56
C THR A 69 -33.74 -8.93 11.64
N THR A 70 -34.10 -10.06 11.04
CA THR A 70 -33.19 -11.20 10.90
C THR A 70 -32.25 -10.85 9.77
N THR A 71 -31.16 -10.15 10.09
CA THR A 71 -30.03 -9.99 9.16
C THR A 71 -29.44 -11.38 8.97
N SER A 72 -29.80 -12.03 7.87
CA SER A 72 -29.12 -13.24 7.42
C SER A 72 -27.71 -12.81 7.02
N ALA A 73 -26.73 -13.03 7.90
CA ALA A 73 -25.33 -12.84 7.56
C ALA A 73 -25.04 -13.71 6.33
N ALA A 74 -24.70 -13.07 5.21
CA ALA A 74 -24.15 -13.79 4.08
C ALA A 74 -22.83 -14.40 4.55
N THR A 75 -22.60 -15.68 4.24
CA THR A 75 -21.26 -16.26 4.40
C THR A 75 -20.29 -15.40 3.61
N PRO A 76 -19.17 -14.92 4.20
CA PRO A 76 -18.18 -14.18 3.43
C PRO A 76 -17.74 -15.03 2.24
N ALA A 77 -17.75 -14.43 1.06
CA ALA A 77 -17.28 -15.10 -0.15
C ALA A 77 -15.76 -15.19 -0.04
N GLY A 78 -15.17 -16.34 -0.41
CA GLY A 78 -13.72 -16.44 -0.52
C GLY A 78 -13.15 -15.43 -1.52
N VAL A 79 -11.86 -15.14 -1.40
CA VAL A 79 -11.13 -14.28 -2.34
C VAL A 79 -11.27 -14.80 -3.76
N THR A 80 -11.62 -13.93 -4.69
CA THR A 80 -11.75 -14.27 -6.12
C THR A 80 -10.37 -14.43 -6.78
N ASP A 81 -10.27 -15.15 -7.89
CA ASP A 81 -9.01 -15.28 -8.65
C ASP A 81 -8.44 -13.90 -9.06
N GLN A 82 -9.31 -12.94 -9.35
CA GLN A 82 -8.90 -11.58 -9.72
C GLN A 82 -8.33 -10.81 -8.52
N GLU A 83 -8.93 -10.94 -7.33
CA GLU A 83 -8.36 -10.37 -6.11
C GLU A 83 -7.04 -11.07 -5.76
N ALA A 84 -7.02 -12.40 -5.82
CA ALA A 84 -5.84 -13.22 -5.60
C ALA A 84 -4.66 -12.78 -6.48
N ALA A 85 -4.87 -12.50 -7.76
CA ALA A 85 -3.81 -12.03 -8.66
C ALA A 85 -3.11 -10.73 -8.22
N SER A 86 -3.77 -9.90 -7.39
CA SER A 86 -3.22 -8.64 -6.89
C SER A 86 -2.51 -8.73 -5.53
N ILE A 87 -2.56 -9.89 -4.88
CA ILE A 87 -2.05 -10.07 -3.51
C ILE A 87 -0.57 -10.43 -3.53
N VAL A 88 0.21 -9.69 -2.75
CA VAL A 88 1.60 -10.01 -2.37
C VAL A 88 1.62 -10.84 -1.09
N TRP A 89 0.83 -10.45 -0.08
CA TRP A 89 0.82 -11.08 1.24
C TRP A 89 -0.51 -10.87 1.99
N PRO A 90 -0.93 -11.80 2.86
CA PRO A 90 -0.52 -13.20 2.93
C PRO A 90 -1.11 -14.00 1.75
N ASP A 91 -0.86 -15.32 1.71
CA ASP A 91 -1.58 -16.20 0.78
C ASP A 91 -3.07 -16.30 1.17
N PRO A 92 -4.03 -15.96 0.29
CA PRO A 92 -5.45 -16.09 0.58
C PRO A 92 -5.91 -17.55 0.78
N GLU A 93 -5.15 -18.54 0.30
CA GLU A 93 -5.41 -19.97 0.59
C GLU A 93 -4.66 -20.47 1.85
N GLY A 94 -3.85 -19.59 2.46
CA GLY A 94 -3.05 -19.87 3.63
C GLY A 94 -3.83 -19.83 4.95
N SER A 95 -3.09 -19.96 6.05
CA SER A 95 -3.65 -19.92 7.41
C SER A 95 -3.53 -18.55 8.10
N ILE A 96 -2.80 -17.62 7.48
CA ILE A 96 -2.57 -16.28 7.99
C ILE A 96 -3.68 -15.37 7.46
N THR A 97 -4.33 -14.62 8.34
CA THR A 97 -5.36 -13.65 8.01
C THR A 97 -5.25 -12.47 8.94
N TYR A 98 -5.66 -11.29 8.48
CA TYR A 98 -5.58 -10.03 9.22
C TYR A 98 -6.93 -9.32 9.23
N ASP A 99 -7.41 -8.98 10.42
CA ASP A 99 -8.62 -8.17 10.62
C ASP A 99 -8.31 -6.66 10.64
N ASP A 100 -7.02 -6.30 10.74
CA ASP A 100 -6.53 -4.92 10.81
C ASP A 100 -5.49 -4.66 9.69
N PRO A 101 -5.55 -3.50 9.01
CA PRO A 101 -4.62 -3.18 7.93
C PRO A 101 -3.17 -2.98 8.40
N ILE A 102 -2.95 -2.47 9.62
CA ILE A 102 -1.61 -2.26 10.17
C ILE A 102 -0.99 -3.61 10.51
N ASP A 103 -1.76 -4.54 11.06
CA ASP A 103 -1.29 -5.91 11.32
C ASP A 103 -0.89 -6.62 10.00
N ALA A 104 -1.64 -6.41 8.91
CA ALA A 104 -1.29 -6.94 7.59
C ALA A 104 0.03 -6.36 7.05
N ALA A 105 0.23 -5.05 7.20
CA ALA A 105 1.47 -4.37 6.84
C ALA A 105 2.65 -4.85 7.70
N ALA A 106 2.42 -5.09 9.00
CA ALA A 106 3.42 -5.58 9.93
C ALA A 106 3.90 -7.00 9.59
N GLY A 107 2.95 -7.92 9.37
CA GLY A 107 3.30 -9.27 8.95
C GLY A 107 4.05 -9.31 7.61
N TYR A 108 3.67 -8.45 6.65
CA TYR A 108 4.43 -8.30 5.41
C TYR A 108 5.86 -7.79 5.65
N ALA A 109 6.02 -6.74 6.47
CA ALA A 109 7.31 -6.13 6.71
C ALA A 109 8.27 -7.07 7.46
N GLU A 110 7.78 -7.76 8.48
CA GLU A 110 8.62 -8.60 9.35
C GLU A 110 8.84 -10.01 8.78
N GLU A 111 7.80 -10.65 8.24
CA GLU A 111 7.89 -12.07 7.84
C GLU A 111 8.31 -12.25 6.38
N LEU A 112 7.81 -11.42 5.45
CA LEU A 112 8.16 -11.53 4.03
C LEU A 112 9.40 -10.72 3.67
N VAL A 113 9.47 -9.46 4.11
CA VAL A 113 10.57 -8.56 3.74
C VAL A 113 11.77 -8.68 4.68
N GLY A 114 11.55 -8.98 5.96
CA GLY A 114 12.62 -9.14 6.96
C GLY A 114 13.06 -7.83 7.62
N PHE A 115 12.19 -6.82 7.71
CA PHE A 115 12.42 -5.69 8.61
C PHE A 115 12.59 -6.18 10.06
N THR A 116 13.48 -5.52 10.80
CA THR A 116 13.72 -5.82 12.22
C THR A 116 13.19 -4.67 13.08
N ASP A 117 12.15 -4.94 13.88
CA ASP A 117 11.50 -3.97 14.78
C ASP A 117 11.17 -2.62 14.10
N PRO A 118 10.47 -2.62 12.94
CA PRO A 118 10.19 -1.39 12.21
C PRO A 118 9.15 -0.52 12.93
N LEU A 119 9.15 0.76 12.58
CA LEU A 119 8.16 1.73 13.00
C LEU A 119 7.01 1.77 11.99
N TYR A 120 5.79 1.68 12.51
CA TYR A 120 4.56 1.73 11.73
C TYR A 120 3.88 3.09 11.88
N GLY A 121 3.51 3.69 10.76
CA GLY A 121 2.66 4.87 10.69
C GLY A 121 1.18 4.56 10.90
N GLU A 122 0.37 5.61 10.94
CA GLU A 122 -1.09 5.49 10.91
C GLU A 122 -1.57 5.06 9.52
N LEU A 123 -2.77 4.47 9.45
CA LEU A 123 -3.42 4.16 8.18
C LEU A 123 -3.80 5.47 7.46
N MET A 124 -3.24 5.67 6.27
CA MET A 124 -3.68 6.69 5.33
C MET A 124 -4.79 6.10 4.46
N GLU A 125 -6.04 6.36 4.85
CA GLU A 125 -7.23 5.80 4.18
C GLU A 125 -7.32 6.28 2.71
N GLY A 126 -7.50 5.32 1.80
CA GLY A 126 -7.76 5.57 0.38
C GLY A 126 -9.26 5.53 0.08
N ASP A 127 -9.81 4.32 0.02
CA ASP A 127 -11.25 4.07 0.03
C ASP A 127 -11.66 3.33 1.31
N SER A 128 -12.96 3.06 1.51
CA SER A 128 -13.46 2.39 2.72
C SER A 128 -12.89 0.99 2.99
N ARG A 129 -12.14 0.42 2.04
CA ARG A 129 -11.54 -0.90 2.06
C ARG A 129 -10.07 -0.87 1.64
N SER A 130 -9.44 0.29 1.55
CA SER A 130 -8.03 0.40 1.17
C SER A 130 -7.33 1.53 1.89
N GLY A 131 -6.01 1.41 1.97
CA GLY A 131 -5.17 2.49 2.48
C GLY A 131 -3.71 2.18 2.30
N GLU A 132 -2.91 3.06 2.85
CA GLU A 132 -1.46 3.00 2.83
C GLU A 132 -0.95 3.04 4.27
N VAL A 133 0.01 2.17 4.59
CA VAL A 133 0.69 2.16 5.88
C VAL A 133 2.16 2.43 5.63
N GLU A 134 2.68 3.43 6.32
CA GLU A 134 4.09 3.76 6.25
C GLU A 134 4.89 2.86 7.19
N VAL A 135 5.97 2.27 6.69
CA VAL A 135 6.90 1.42 7.43
C VAL A 135 8.30 2.03 7.32
N ARG A 136 9.00 2.19 8.45
CA ARG A 136 10.40 2.63 8.48
C ARG A 136 11.22 1.71 9.35
N ALA A 137 12.46 1.42 8.94
CA ALA A 137 13.40 0.71 9.80
C ALA A 137 13.79 1.53 11.06
N VAL A 138 13.89 2.85 10.93
CA VAL A 138 14.23 3.80 12.01
C VAL A 138 13.52 5.14 11.80
N GLU A 139 13.40 5.96 12.84
CA GLU A 139 12.58 7.20 12.83
C GLU A 139 12.92 8.17 11.68
N ASP A 140 14.22 8.39 11.42
CA ASP A 140 14.71 9.27 10.34
C ASP A 140 15.08 8.50 9.04
N GLY A 141 14.64 7.25 8.92
CA GLY A 141 14.91 6.39 7.78
C GLY A 141 13.99 6.65 6.58
N PRO A 142 14.32 6.08 5.40
CA PRO A 142 13.43 6.11 4.25
C PRO A 142 12.11 5.38 4.58
N ALA A 143 11.04 5.84 3.94
CA ALA A 143 9.71 5.27 4.10
C ALA A 143 9.44 4.19 3.04
N THR A 144 8.95 3.04 3.48
CA THR A 144 8.24 2.08 2.65
C THR A 144 6.75 2.32 2.80
N ILE A 145 6.06 2.66 1.72
CA ILE A 145 4.61 2.81 1.71
C ILE A 145 4.01 1.47 1.29
N VAL A 146 3.34 0.80 2.21
CA VAL A 146 2.69 -0.50 2.01
C VAL A 146 1.23 -0.28 1.64
N LEU A 147 0.81 -0.80 0.48
CA LEU A 147 -0.55 -0.68 -0.01
C LEU A 147 -1.39 -1.85 0.53
N VAL A 148 -2.45 -1.55 1.27
CA VAL A 148 -3.31 -2.56 1.89
C VAL A 148 -4.75 -2.47 1.39
N ARG A 149 -5.41 -3.63 1.27
CA ARG A 149 -6.81 -3.72 0.86
C ARG A 149 -7.55 -4.85 1.54
N GLN A 150 -8.78 -4.57 1.96
CA GLN A 150 -9.73 -5.57 2.43
C GLN A 150 -10.42 -6.25 1.23
N MET A 151 -10.33 -7.58 1.15
CA MET A 151 -10.91 -8.39 0.06
C MET A 151 -12.28 -8.95 0.41
N SER A 152 -12.92 -9.62 -0.55
CA SER A 152 -14.31 -10.11 -0.46
C SER A 152 -14.58 -11.05 0.74
N ASP A 153 -13.53 -11.63 1.31
CA ASP A 153 -13.51 -12.45 2.53
C ASP A 153 -13.39 -11.63 3.83
N GLU A 154 -13.41 -10.30 3.73
CA GLU A 154 -13.31 -9.33 4.83
C GLU A 154 -11.92 -9.25 5.50
N ALA A 155 -10.92 -9.98 4.99
CA ALA A 155 -9.54 -9.92 5.49
C ALA A 155 -8.71 -8.86 4.75
N TRP A 156 -7.68 -8.33 5.42
CA TRP A 156 -6.73 -7.38 4.87
C TRP A 156 -5.52 -8.06 4.25
N TYR A 157 -5.13 -7.57 3.08
CA TYR A 157 -4.02 -8.06 2.28
C TYR A 157 -3.13 -6.91 1.85
N VAL A 158 -1.84 -7.17 1.69
CA VAL A 158 -0.86 -6.29 1.06
C VAL A 158 -0.86 -6.54 -0.44
N LEU A 159 -1.00 -5.45 -1.20
CA LEU A 159 -1.00 -5.45 -2.67
C LEU A 159 0.39 -5.21 -3.27
N GLY A 160 1.30 -4.67 -2.46
CA GLY A 160 2.63 -4.25 -2.87
C GLY A 160 3.15 -3.14 -1.97
N SER A 161 4.31 -2.62 -2.32
CA SER A 161 4.94 -1.51 -1.60
C SER A 161 5.79 -0.66 -2.52
N VAL A 162 5.97 0.60 -2.15
CA VAL A 162 6.78 1.57 -2.90
C VAL A 162 7.67 2.38 -1.95
N THR A 163 8.74 2.94 -2.51
CA THR A 163 9.63 3.90 -1.83
C THR A 163 10.07 4.97 -2.82
N GLU A 164 10.53 6.12 -2.33
CA GLU A 164 11.19 7.16 -3.14
C GLU A 164 12.59 6.74 -3.67
N SER A 165 13.20 5.70 -3.10
CA SER A 165 14.58 5.31 -3.43
C SER A 165 14.68 4.26 -4.52
N ILE A 166 13.59 3.55 -4.83
CA ILE A 166 13.54 2.49 -5.85
C ILE A 166 12.28 2.68 -6.70
N GLU A 167 12.47 2.90 -8.00
CA GLU A 167 11.44 2.91 -9.03
C GLU A 167 11.63 1.63 -9.87
N LEU A 168 10.69 0.67 -9.77
CA LEU A 168 10.69 -0.54 -10.59
C LEU A 168 9.85 -0.31 -11.86
N ASP A 169 10.46 -0.42 -13.03
CA ASP A 169 9.77 -0.29 -14.31
C ASP A 169 9.33 -1.66 -14.86
N ASP A 170 10.14 -2.70 -14.68
CA ASP A 170 9.81 -4.08 -15.04
C ASP A 170 10.42 -5.07 -14.02
N PRO A 171 9.66 -6.08 -13.52
CA PRO A 171 8.26 -6.36 -13.85
C PRO A 171 7.28 -5.38 -13.21
N VAL A 172 6.13 -5.17 -13.86
CA VAL A 172 4.97 -4.52 -13.24
C VAL A 172 4.04 -5.55 -12.57
N ALA A 173 3.14 -5.07 -11.71
CA ALA A 173 2.16 -5.92 -11.04
C ALA A 173 1.35 -6.77 -12.03
N GLY A 174 1.25 -8.07 -11.76
CA GLY A 174 0.54 -9.05 -12.57
C GLY A 174 1.31 -9.60 -13.76
N THR A 175 2.55 -9.14 -14.01
CA THR A 175 3.41 -9.72 -15.05
C THR A 175 3.65 -11.21 -14.78
N ALA A 176 3.55 -12.02 -15.84
CA ALA A 176 3.99 -13.41 -15.81
C ALA A 176 5.51 -13.45 -16.07
N ILE A 177 6.28 -13.90 -15.08
CA ILE A 177 7.75 -13.95 -15.13
C ILE A 177 8.26 -15.38 -15.35
N ASP A 178 9.48 -15.49 -15.88
CA ASP A 178 10.21 -16.76 -16.05
C ASP A 178 11.66 -16.61 -15.55
N ASP A 179 12.44 -17.68 -15.58
CA ASP A 179 13.87 -17.68 -15.27
C ASP A 179 14.74 -17.46 -16.53
N PRO A 180 15.66 -16.49 -16.53
CA PRO A 180 15.93 -15.53 -15.46
C PRO A 180 14.90 -14.39 -15.41
N LEU A 181 14.69 -13.84 -14.22
CA LEU A 181 13.88 -12.65 -14.01
C LEU A 181 14.61 -11.42 -14.57
N GLN A 182 14.04 -10.79 -15.59
CA GLN A 182 14.50 -9.51 -16.13
C GLN A 182 14.02 -8.36 -15.25
N LEU A 183 14.91 -7.41 -14.99
CA LEU A 183 14.64 -6.24 -14.15
C LEU A 183 15.11 -4.97 -14.83
N SER A 184 14.29 -3.94 -14.75
CA SER A 184 14.68 -2.59 -15.13
C SER A 184 14.01 -1.54 -14.25
N GLY A 185 14.67 -0.41 -14.09
CA GLY A 185 14.16 0.67 -13.27
C GLY A 185 15.23 1.66 -12.89
N ARG A 186 15.01 2.36 -11.78
CA ARG A 186 15.93 3.36 -11.23
C ARG A 186 16.01 3.21 -9.73
N ALA A 187 17.20 3.36 -9.18
CA ALA A 187 17.38 3.30 -7.73
C ALA A 187 18.50 4.22 -7.25
N ARG A 188 18.39 4.62 -5.99
CA ARG A 188 19.48 5.15 -5.18
C ARG A 188 19.61 4.26 -3.95
N ALA A 189 20.81 3.78 -3.68
CA ALA A 189 21.08 2.92 -2.54
C ALA A 189 22.50 3.14 -2.04
N PHE A 190 22.80 2.68 -0.83
CA PHE A 190 24.17 2.65 -0.37
C PHE A 190 25.02 1.82 -1.35
N GLU A 191 26.10 2.41 -1.86
CA GLU A 191 26.96 1.84 -2.92
C GLU A 191 26.24 1.48 -4.23
N GLY A 192 24.98 1.89 -4.40
CA GLY A 192 24.13 1.58 -5.55
C GLY A 192 23.56 0.16 -5.56
N THR A 193 23.73 -0.62 -4.49
CA THR A 193 23.26 -2.01 -4.44
C THR A 193 21.81 -2.10 -3.99
N VAL A 194 20.98 -2.72 -4.83
CA VAL A 194 19.60 -3.08 -4.49
C VAL A 194 19.48 -4.59 -4.54
N GLN A 195 19.10 -5.17 -3.41
CA GLN A 195 18.86 -6.60 -3.30
C GLN A 195 17.55 -6.96 -3.99
N VAL A 196 17.48 -8.16 -4.54
CA VAL A 196 16.30 -8.68 -5.22
C VAL A 196 16.02 -10.08 -4.71
N ALA A 197 14.77 -10.36 -4.39
CA ALA A 197 14.30 -11.68 -4.01
C ALA A 197 12.98 -12.00 -4.72
N VAL A 198 12.83 -13.26 -5.14
CA VAL A 198 11.59 -13.80 -5.72
C VAL A 198 10.98 -14.75 -4.72
N PHE A 199 9.72 -14.55 -4.37
CA PHE A 199 8.98 -15.38 -3.40
C PHE A 199 7.79 -16.05 -4.06
N GLU A 200 7.56 -17.32 -3.75
CA GLU A 200 6.23 -17.93 -3.92
C GLU A 200 5.25 -17.27 -2.94
N ARG A 201 3.98 -17.11 -3.34
CA ARG A 201 2.99 -16.46 -2.48
C ARG A 201 2.84 -17.23 -1.16
N GLY A 202 2.91 -16.50 -0.04
CA GLY A 202 2.79 -17.06 1.30
C GLY A 202 4.05 -17.76 1.82
N ALA A 203 5.08 -17.93 0.99
CA ALA A 203 6.38 -18.37 1.43
C ALA A 203 7.17 -17.20 2.02
N THR A 204 7.98 -17.48 3.03
CA THR A 204 8.93 -16.53 3.63
C THR A 204 10.38 -16.84 3.25
N GLU A 205 10.61 -17.97 2.58
CA GLU A 205 11.91 -18.35 2.02
C GLU A 205 11.89 -18.03 0.50
N PRO A 206 12.87 -17.30 -0.05
CA PRO A 206 12.86 -16.93 -1.45
C PRO A 206 13.19 -18.14 -2.36
N LEU A 207 12.57 -18.17 -3.54
CA LEU A 207 12.87 -19.08 -4.66
C LEU A 207 14.21 -18.75 -5.32
N GLY A 208 14.67 -17.51 -5.18
CA GLY A 208 15.95 -17.03 -5.69
C GLY A 208 16.23 -15.61 -5.24
N GLU A 209 17.51 -15.29 -5.17
CA GLU A 209 18.01 -13.99 -4.72
C GLU A 209 19.13 -13.49 -5.64
N GLY A 210 19.26 -12.17 -5.74
CA GLY A 210 20.31 -11.51 -6.49
C GLY A 210 20.38 -10.03 -6.13
N PHE A 211 20.99 -9.24 -7.01
CA PHE A 211 21.04 -7.80 -6.86
C PHE A 211 21.12 -7.10 -8.22
N VAL A 212 20.68 -5.85 -8.25
CA VAL A 212 20.91 -4.92 -9.36
C VAL A 212 21.70 -3.72 -8.87
N THR A 213 22.33 -2.99 -9.78
CA THR A 213 23.13 -1.80 -9.45
C THR A 213 22.46 -0.54 -10.01
N GLY A 214 21.94 0.29 -9.10
CA GLY A 214 21.48 1.65 -9.39
C GLY A 214 22.56 2.70 -9.08
N SER A 215 22.15 3.86 -8.58
CA SER A 215 23.06 4.93 -8.18
C SER A 215 23.52 4.81 -6.72
N GLY A 216 24.80 5.06 -6.47
CA GLY A 216 25.36 5.29 -5.14
C GLY A 216 25.39 6.77 -4.72
N SER A 217 24.80 7.69 -5.50
CA SER A 217 24.67 9.12 -5.20
C SER A 217 23.29 9.47 -4.63
N GLU A 218 23.06 10.76 -4.38
CA GLU A 218 21.76 11.27 -3.92
C GLU A 218 20.65 11.15 -5.00
N GLU A 219 21.02 11.07 -6.28
CA GLU A 219 20.08 10.97 -7.39
C GLU A 219 19.80 9.51 -7.80
N LEU A 220 18.55 9.23 -8.16
CA LEU A 220 18.14 7.97 -8.79
C LEU A 220 18.89 7.73 -10.11
N GLY A 221 19.62 6.62 -10.19
CA GLY A 221 20.30 6.15 -11.41
C GLY A 221 19.64 4.89 -11.97
N PRO A 222 19.74 4.65 -13.28
CA PRO A 222 19.13 3.49 -13.91
C PRO A 222 19.78 2.19 -13.43
N PHE A 223 18.99 1.12 -13.38
CA PHE A 223 19.48 -0.24 -13.28
C PHE A 223 18.82 -1.11 -14.37
N GLU A 224 19.57 -2.09 -14.84
CA GLU A 224 19.09 -3.22 -15.65
C GLU A 224 19.84 -4.46 -15.16
N GLY A 225 19.15 -5.60 -15.07
CA GLY A 225 19.79 -6.82 -14.61
C GLY A 225 18.90 -8.05 -14.74
N GLU A 226 19.48 -9.19 -14.39
CA GLU A 226 18.83 -10.49 -14.45
C GLU A 226 19.10 -11.22 -13.11
N VAL A 227 18.08 -11.88 -12.57
CA VAL A 227 18.19 -12.69 -11.34
C VAL A 227 17.71 -14.10 -11.63
N SER A 228 18.56 -15.09 -11.32
CA SER A 228 18.18 -16.50 -11.44
C SER A 228 17.38 -16.97 -10.23
N TRP A 229 16.39 -17.83 -10.45
CA TRP A 229 15.50 -18.35 -9.41
C TRP A 229 14.92 -19.71 -9.80
N GLU A 230 14.41 -20.46 -8.82
CA GLU A 230 13.76 -21.75 -9.06
C GLU A 230 12.28 -21.55 -9.43
N ASN A 231 11.93 -21.71 -10.72
CA ASN A 231 10.56 -21.60 -11.18
C ASN A 231 9.70 -22.80 -10.68
N PRO A 232 8.64 -22.57 -9.88
CA PRO A 232 7.82 -23.64 -9.29
C PRO A 232 6.85 -24.29 -10.28
N GLY A 233 6.82 -23.83 -11.54
CA GLY A 233 5.98 -24.42 -12.59
C GLY A 233 4.57 -23.81 -12.68
N GLY A 234 4.40 -22.58 -12.18
CA GLY A 234 3.14 -21.84 -12.23
C GLY A 234 2.73 -21.27 -10.86
N GLY A 235 1.58 -20.60 -10.83
CA GLY A 235 1.07 -19.96 -9.61
C GLY A 235 1.45 -18.48 -9.53
N TRP A 236 1.47 -17.95 -8.32
CA TRP A 236 1.68 -16.54 -8.04
C TRP A 236 2.75 -16.34 -6.97
N GLY A 237 3.35 -15.16 -6.99
CA GLY A 237 4.37 -14.78 -6.05
C GLY A 237 4.57 -13.28 -6.00
N ALA A 238 5.71 -12.88 -5.47
CA ALA A 238 6.13 -11.49 -5.41
C ALA A 238 7.59 -11.35 -5.81
N VAL A 239 7.90 -10.24 -6.48
CA VAL A 239 9.27 -9.75 -6.61
C VAL A 239 9.44 -8.64 -5.59
N VAL A 240 10.47 -8.77 -4.74
CA VAL A 240 10.81 -7.79 -3.71
C VAL A 240 12.18 -7.23 -4.01
N LEU A 241 12.28 -5.90 -4.12
CA LEU A 241 13.53 -5.16 -4.20
C LEU A 241 13.71 -4.40 -2.88
N TYR A 242 14.88 -4.49 -2.26
CA TYR A 242 15.12 -3.82 -0.99
C TYR A 242 16.54 -3.30 -0.86
N THR A 243 16.73 -2.28 -0.02
CA THR A 243 18.06 -1.79 0.36
C THR A 243 18.40 -2.23 1.78
N LEU A 244 19.70 -2.42 2.03
CA LEU A 244 20.22 -2.69 3.36
C LEU A 244 20.84 -1.41 3.94
N GLY A 245 20.66 -1.21 5.24
CA GLY A 245 21.34 -0.18 6.00
C GLY A 245 22.83 -0.47 6.12
N GLY A 246 23.67 0.50 5.76
CA GLY A 246 25.12 0.32 5.72
C GLY A 246 25.81 0.03 7.07
N GLU A 247 25.16 0.29 8.20
CA GLU A 247 25.73 0.07 9.54
C GLU A 247 25.52 -1.36 10.05
N ASP A 248 24.30 -1.90 9.90
CA ASP A 248 23.90 -3.17 10.52
C ASP A 248 23.40 -4.23 9.53
N GLY A 249 23.32 -3.91 8.23
CA GLY A 249 22.88 -4.86 7.19
C GLY A 249 21.41 -5.25 7.28
N VAL A 250 20.59 -4.50 8.03
CA VAL A 250 19.14 -4.68 8.15
C VAL A 250 18.41 -4.04 6.97
N VAL A 251 17.22 -4.54 6.63
CA VAL A 251 16.39 -3.92 5.59
C VAL A 251 16.00 -2.49 6.00
N TRP A 252 16.13 -1.55 5.08
CA TRP A 252 15.79 -0.14 5.29
C TRP A 252 14.50 0.27 4.58
N GLU A 253 14.30 -0.23 3.37
CA GLU A 253 13.13 0.04 2.54
C GLU A 253 12.94 -1.06 1.51
N ALA A 254 11.71 -1.24 1.03
CA ALA A 254 11.40 -2.22 0.01
C ALA A 254 10.33 -1.76 -0.98
N VAL A 255 10.45 -2.24 -2.21
CA VAL A 255 9.40 -2.26 -3.23
C VAL A 255 8.99 -3.70 -3.42
N SER A 256 7.69 -3.94 -3.57
CA SER A 256 7.18 -5.26 -3.92
C SER A 256 6.04 -5.18 -4.90
N VAL A 257 6.02 -6.12 -5.84
CA VAL A 257 4.97 -6.27 -6.85
C VAL A 257 4.53 -7.73 -6.95
N PRO A 258 3.22 -7.99 -7.08
CA PRO A 258 2.72 -9.35 -7.30
C PRO A 258 3.02 -9.77 -8.74
N VAL A 259 3.41 -11.02 -8.94
CA VAL A 259 3.75 -11.60 -10.25
C VAL A 259 3.13 -12.98 -10.39
N GLY A 260 2.85 -13.39 -11.63
CA GLY A 260 2.54 -14.78 -11.96
C GLY A 260 3.80 -15.51 -12.40
N PHE A 261 3.86 -16.83 -12.21
CA PHE A 261 4.94 -17.65 -12.74
C PHE A 261 4.50 -18.31 -14.04
N ILE A 262 5.32 -18.21 -15.09
CA ILE A 262 5.09 -18.98 -16.32
C ILE A 262 5.25 -20.46 -15.99
N GLY A 263 4.23 -21.25 -16.33
CA GLY A 263 4.26 -22.69 -16.14
C GLY A 263 5.35 -23.33 -16.99
N GLY A 264 6.30 -24.00 -16.32
CA GLY A 264 7.16 -24.98 -16.97
C GLY A 264 6.30 -26.11 -17.53
N ASP A 265 6.58 -26.50 -18.77
CA ASP A 265 5.85 -27.53 -19.54
C ASP A 265 5.54 -28.84 -18.77
#